data_AF-A0A438F2I1-F1
#
_entry.id   AF-A0A438F2I1-F1
#
_cell.length_a   1.000
_cell.length_b   1.000
_cell.length_c   1.000
_cell.angle_alpha   90.00
_cell.angle_beta   90.00
_cell.angle_gamma   90.00
#
_symmetry.space_group_name_H-M   'P 1'
#
loop_
_entity.id
_entity.type
_entity.pdbx_description
1 polymer ?
#
loop_
_entity_poly.entity_id
_entity_poly.type
_entity_poly.pdbx_seq_one_letter_code
_entity_poly.pdbx_strand_id
1 'polypeptide(L)'
;MWLKVEGFNDLLKSWWEGDNFSGSSSFILAEKLKVLKSKLKEWNRDIFGRVEYKKDLALEQVEFWDAKGKTNRLSFEELEARK
;
A
#
# COMPACT_ATOMS: atom_id res chain seq x y z
N MET A 1 2.40 -2.88 -11.78
CA MET A 1 3.02 -1.83 -10.92
C MET A 1 4.09 -2.41 -9.98
N TRP A 2 3.90 -3.60 -9.40
CA TRP A 2 4.90 -4.31 -8.61
C TRP A 2 6.10 -4.89 -9.38
N LEU A 3 5.90 -5.41 -10.61
CA LEU A 3 6.99 -5.91 -11.47
C LEU A 3 8.06 -4.86 -11.82
N LYS A 4 7.78 -3.57 -11.58
CA LYS A 4 8.69 -2.45 -11.85
C LYS A 4 9.44 -1.99 -10.59
N VAL A 5 9.15 -2.58 -9.43
CA VAL A 5 9.86 -2.26 -8.17
C VAL A 5 11.28 -2.79 -8.27
N GLU A 6 12.26 -1.94 -8.00
CA GLU A 6 13.67 -2.32 -7.99
C GLU A 6 13.92 -3.42 -6.95
N GLY A 7 14.73 -4.43 -7.32
CA GLY A 7 14.99 -5.60 -6.46
C GLY A 7 13.86 -6.63 -6.40
N PHE A 8 12.73 -6.43 -7.11
CA PHE A 8 11.63 -7.40 -7.14
C PHE A 8 12.08 -8.78 -7.65
N ASN A 9 12.90 -8.84 -8.70
CA ASN A 9 13.39 -10.10 -9.25
C ASN A 9 14.31 -10.85 -8.26
N ASP A 10 15.16 -10.13 -7.53
CA ASP A 10 16.04 -10.71 -6.54
C ASP A 10 15.25 -11.27 -5.34
N LEU A 11 14.22 -10.54 -4.91
CA LEU A 11 13.28 -10.99 -3.88
C LEU A 11 12.54 -12.26 -4.31
N LEU A 12 12.03 -12.29 -5.54
CA LEU A 12 11.33 -13.45 -6.09
C LEU A 12 12.26 -14.67 -6.17
N LYS A 13 13.51 -14.47 -6.57
CA LYS A 13 14.53 -15.52 -6.64
C LYS A 13 14.85 -16.07 -5.24
N SER A 14 15.04 -15.19 -4.26
CA SER A 14 15.25 -15.58 -2.86
C SER A 14 14.11 -16.44 -2.31
N TRP A 15 12.85 -16.06 -2.60
CA TRP A 15 11.70 -16.88 -2.18
C TRP A 15 11.63 -18.22 -2.90
N TRP A 16 11.95 -18.24 -4.19
CA TRP A 16 11.94 -19.45 -5.00
C TRP A 16 12.98 -20.48 -4.51
N GLU A 17 14.15 -20.01 -4.11
CA GLU A 17 15.26 -20.84 -3.63
C GLU A 17 15.13 -21.23 -2.15
N GLY A 18 14.40 -20.44 -1.35
CA GLY A 18 14.27 -20.64 0.10
C GLY A 18 13.43 -21.85 0.51
N ASP A 19 12.46 -22.28 -0.31
CA ASP A 19 11.57 -23.39 0.03
C ASP A 19 12.03 -24.70 -0.65
N ASN A 20 12.17 -25.77 0.16
CA ASN A 20 12.51 -27.11 -0.29
C ASN A 20 11.32 -28.05 -0.12
N PHE A 21 10.94 -28.73 -1.20
CA PHE A 21 9.85 -29.70 -1.23
C PHE A 21 10.37 -31.02 -1.80
N SER A 22 9.82 -32.14 -1.31
CA SER A 22 10.12 -33.48 -1.80
C SER A 22 8.89 -34.10 -2.46
N GLY A 23 9.09 -34.85 -3.53
CA GLY A 23 8.00 -35.54 -4.24
C GLY A 23 8.23 -35.57 -5.74
N SER A 24 7.17 -35.77 -6.51
CA SER A 24 7.23 -35.64 -7.97
C SER A 24 7.53 -34.21 -8.37
N SER A 25 8.17 -34.01 -9.54
CA SER A 25 8.48 -32.68 -10.05
C SER A 25 7.23 -31.79 -10.16
N SER A 26 6.09 -32.37 -10.55
CA SER A 26 4.80 -31.67 -10.62
C SER A 26 4.30 -31.22 -9.25
N PHE A 27 4.46 -32.05 -8.22
CA PHE A 27 4.10 -31.71 -6.84
C PHE A 27 4.98 -30.59 -6.30
N ILE A 28 6.31 -30.71 -6.47
CA ILE A 28 7.28 -29.70 -6.05
C ILE A 28 6.94 -28.33 -6.68
N LEU A 29 6.66 -28.32 -7.98
CA LEU A 29 6.28 -27.09 -8.68
C LEU A 29 4.98 -26.49 -8.13
N ALA A 30 3.95 -27.32 -7.89
CA ALA A 30 2.67 -26.86 -7.37
C ALA A 30 2.81 -26.23 -5.98
N GLU A 31 3.57 -26.86 -5.08
CA GLU A 31 3.80 -26.33 -3.73
C GLU A 31 4.62 -25.05 -3.75
N LYS A 32 5.70 -24.98 -4.56
CA LYS A 32 6.46 -23.72 -4.74
C LYS A 32 5.57 -22.57 -5.21
N LEU A 33 4.70 -22.81 -6.18
CA LEU A 33 3.79 -21.79 -6.70
C LEU A 33 2.75 -21.34 -5.66
N LYS A 34 2.23 -22.26 -4.83
CA LYS A 34 1.31 -21.92 -3.73
C LYS A 34 1.98 -20.98 -2.72
N VAL A 35 3.19 -21.31 -2.27
CA VAL A 35 3.92 -20.48 -1.30
C VAL A 35 4.27 -19.13 -1.90
N LEU A 36 4.77 -19.11 -3.15
CA LEU A 36 5.10 -17.87 -3.84
C LEU A 36 3.88 -16.94 -3.98
N LYS A 37 2.72 -17.50 -4.33
CA LYS A 37 1.46 -16.76 -4.40
C LYS A 37 1.09 -16.13 -3.05
N SER A 38 1.32 -16.83 -1.94
CA SER A 38 1.04 -16.30 -0.60
C SER A 38 2.00 -15.17 -0.23
N LYS A 39 3.31 -15.38 -0.40
CA LYS A 39 4.36 -14.37 -0.15
C LYS A 39 4.10 -13.09 -0.95
N LEU A 40 3.67 -13.24 -2.21
CA LEU A 40 3.33 -12.11 -3.07
C LEU A 40 2.11 -11.32 -2.61
N LYS A 41 1.06 -12.00 -2.13
CA LYS A 41 -0.13 -11.31 -1.60
C LYS A 41 0.22 -10.47 -0.38
N GLU A 42 0.99 -11.05 0.54
CA GLU A 42 1.43 -10.36 1.75
C GLU A 42 2.32 -9.16 1.43
N TRP A 43 3.35 -9.36 0.61
CA TRP A 43 4.24 -8.28 0.19
C TRP A 43 3.49 -7.16 -0.53
N ASN A 44 2.53 -7.50 -1.41
CA ASN A 44 1.73 -6.50 -2.10
C ASN A 44 0.88 -5.68 -1.13
N ARG A 45 0.27 -6.31 -0.12
CA ARG A 45 -0.48 -5.60 0.93
C ARG A 45 0.44 -4.68 1.74
N ASP A 46 1.61 -5.18 2.12
CA ASP A 46 2.51 -4.46 3.02
C ASP A 46 3.19 -3.27 2.34
N ILE A 47 3.53 -3.39 1.05
CA ILE A 47 4.13 -2.30 0.28
C ILE A 47 3.06 -1.35 -0.26
N PHE A 48 2.07 -1.86 -0.99
CA PHE A 48 1.11 -1.01 -1.70
C PHE A 48 -0.10 -0.65 -0.83
N GLY A 49 -0.58 -1.54 0.02
CA GLY A 49 -1.68 -1.23 0.95
C GLY A 49 -1.31 -0.15 1.96
N ARG A 50 -0.05 -0.09 2.40
CA ARG A 50 0.45 1.03 3.22
C ARG A 50 0.50 2.36 2.46
N VAL A 51 0.82 2.32 1.16
CA VAL A 51 0.88 3.53 0.32
C VAL A 51 -0.52 4.09 0.09
N GLU A 52 -1.49 3.23 -0.23
CA GLU A 52 -2.91 3.64 -0.36
C GLU A 52 -3.42 4.24 0.96
N TYR A 53 -3.22 3.55 2.08
CA TYR A 53 -3.62 4.05 3.39
C TYR A 53 -3.00 5.41 3.74
N LYS A 54 -1.69 5.59 3.49
CA LYS A 54 -1.00 6.86 3.74
C LYS A 54 -1.51 7.98 2.84
N LYS A 55 -1.82 7.68 1.58
CA LYS A 55 -2.41 8.65 0.66
C LYS A 55 -3.77 9.11 1.16
N ASP A 56 -4.62 8.17 1.60
CA ASP A 56 -5.97 8.48 2.07
C ASP A 56 -5.93 9.33 3.35
N LEU A 57 -5.06 9.00 4.30
CA LEU A 57 -4.81 9.85 5.48
C LEU A 57 -4.33 11.26 5.11
N ALA A 58 -3.44 11.38 4.13
CA ALA A 58 -2.96 12.69 3.69
C ALA A 58 -4.08 13.51 3.05
N LEU A 59 -4.99 12.88 2.30
CA LEU A 59 -6.17 13.53 1.73
C LEU A 59 -7.13 13.99 2.82
N GLU A 60 -7.47 13.13 3.78
CA GLU A 60 -8.33 13.50 4.92
C GLU A 60 -7.75 14.68 5.71
N GLN A 61 -6.42 14.69 5.91
CA GLN A 61 -5.75 15.80 6.59
C GLN A 61 -5.86 17.11 5.82
N VAL A 62 -5.76 17.08 4.48
CA VAL A 62 -5.93 18.25 3.61
C VAL A 62 -7.38 18.76 3.67
N GLU A 63 -8.36 17.86 3.56
CA GLU A 63 -9.78 18.21 3.63
C GLU A 63 -10.14 18.85 4.97
N PHE A 64 -9.59 18.35 6.08
CA PHE A 64 -9.77 18.93 7.41
C PHE A 64 -9.29 20.40 7.47
N TRP A 65 -8.09 20.69 6.94
CA TRP A 65 -7.55 22.05 6.96
C TRP A 65 -8.30 22.99 6.02
N ASP A 66 -8.76 22.50 4.87
CA ASP A 66 -9.58 23.29 3.94
C ASP A 66 -10.94 23.66 4.57
N ALA A 67 -11.59 22.71 5.25
CA ALA A 67 -12.83 22.97 5.99
C ALA A 67 -12.62 24.01 7.11
N LYS A 68 -11.57 23.84 7.92
CA LYS A 68 -11.24 24.77 9.00
C LYS A 68 -10.91 26.17 8.49
N GLY A 69 -10.19 26.27 7.38
CA GLY A 69 -9.89 27.54 6.71
C GLY A 69 -11.15 28.27 6.26
N LYS A 70 -12.10 27.56 5.66
CA LYS A 70 -13.39 28.12 5.23
C LYS A 70 -14.22 28.62 6.42
N THR A 71 -14.34 27.83 7.50
CA THR A 71 -15.07 28.26 8.70
C THR A 71 -14.45 29.50 9.35
N ASN A 72 -13.12 29.56 9.44
CA ASN A 72 -12.43 30.73 10.00
C ASN A 72 -12.58 31.98 9.13
N ARG A 73 -12.65 31.83 7.80
CA ARG A 73 -12.86 32.97 6.90
C ARG A 73 -14.29 33.52 7.01
N LEU A 74 -15.28 32.63 7.05
CA LEU A 74 -16.69 33.01 7.22
C LEU A 74 -16.94 33.74 8.54
N SER A 75 -16.33 33.27 9.65
CA SER A 75 -16.48 33.94 10.94
C SER A 75 -15.83 35.33 10.97
N PHE A 76 -14.73 35.52 10.24
CA PHE A 76 -14.10 36.84 10.09
C PHE A 76 -14.97 37.79 9.27
N GLU A 77 -15.49 37.34 8.12
CA GLU A 77 -16.40 38.12 7.28
C GLU A 77 -17.70 38.51 8.04
N GLU A 78 -18.29 37.60 8.81
CA GLU A 78 -19.46 37.89 9.66
C GLU A 78 -19.18 38.94 10.75
N LEU A 79 -17.96 38.95 11.29
CA LEU A 79 -17.56 39.87 12.36
C LEU A 79 -17.27 41.28 11.83
N GLU A 80 -16.73 41.41 10.61
CA GLU A 80 -16.60 42.69 9.93
C GLU A 80 -17.95 43.27 9.49
N ALA A 81 -18.87 42.44 8.99
CA ALA A 81 -20.20 42.90 8.57
C ALA A 81 -21.09 43.43 9.71
N ARG A 82 -20.71 43.21 10.97
CA ARG A 82 -21.41 43.69 12.18
C ARG A 82 -20.85 45.00 12.73
N LYS A 83 -19.77 45.55 12.16
CA LYS A 83 -19.27 46.89 12.46
C LYS A 83 -19.94 47.95 11.59
#